data_AF-A7IL20-F1
#
_entry.id   AF-A7IL20-F1
#
_cell.length_a   1.000
_cell.length_b   1.000
_cell.length_c   1.000
_cell.angle_alpha   90.00
_cell.angle_beta   90.00
_cell.angle_gamma   90.00
#
_symmetry.space_group_name_H-M   'P 1'
#
loop_
_entity.id
_entity.type
_entity.pdbx_description
1 polymer ?
#
loop_
_entity_poly.entity_id
_entity_poly.type
_entity_poly.pdbx_seq_one_letter_code
_entity_poly.pdbx_strand_id
1 'polypeptide(L)'
;MTAPPARGSETDPPGRLKGRASARVIEQIMYFTLGVLIATLIALLVLPAVWHRAVRLTTKRVEAAVPISIFEVQADKDQQRAFFALNQRRLELQTDAMRETITAHAATIETQRQRTFALEGELKALQAQYHLATATGAERDVLLGEIQDQLADRTAAVARLEEELAARTSALTALEAAHHTLQTDSQAVAATLAAREAMLVSERERIVALEAEAGDLRSRLTDTTRRLEETSAALESERTAAAEARLVAAEAATSLSTDLAEIQAALALKTTESDGRREAIAALEAERDRLAGLLAVAERDLDANRAVVHAFEQRRASEFVAAEAENRRLADTLHMLKADHALMEEAIQRAPREADAAPGMASEGLDALRDGVTEVAAKLAALTAKLEGSGSPVRKLVADDATGGLAARIRVLLDQDQDQDEDAAHEAELSAPDASAAPAPEPAAASKRSASKRGRAVAG
;
A
#
# COMPACT_ATOMS: atom_id res chain seq x y z
N MET A 1 54.14 -153.64 115.49
CA MET A 1 53.18 -153.95 114.40
C MET A 1 53.93 -154.87 113.45
N THR A 2 54.02 -156.19 113.65
CA THR A 2 53.02 -157.18 114.13
C THR A 2 51.70 -157.09 113.34
N ALA A 3 51.16 -158.17 112.73
CA ALA A 3 51.60 -159.58 112.66
C ALA A 3 50.96 -160.35 111.46
N PRO A 4 51.46 -161.56 111.09
CA PRO A 4 50.77 -162.59 110.26
C PRO A 4 49.82 -163.45 111.16
N PRO A 5 49.31 -164.70 110.89
CA PRO A 5 49.94 -165.97 110.41
C PRO A 5 49.13 -166.70 109.29
N ALA A 6 49.38 -167.92 108.75
CA ALA A 6 50.44 -168.94 108.79
C ALA A 6 50.24 -170.31 109.54
N ARG A 7 49.85 -171.37 108.77
CA ARG A 7 50.09 -172.85 108.94
C ARG A 7 49.32 -173.70 110.00
N GLY A 8 49.29 -175.03 109.76
CA GLY A 8 49.09 -176.16 110.71
C GLY A 8 48.38 -177.37 110.04
N SER A 9 48.99 -178.55 109.78
CA SER A 9 49.23 -179.76 110.66
C SER A 9 47.95 -180.60 110.90
N GLU A 10 47.91 -181.95 111.02
CA GLU A 10 48.53 -182.86 112.03
C GLU A 10 48.07 -184.34 111.75
N THR A 11 48.91 -185.32 111.38
CA THR A 11 49.56 -186.48 112.11
C THR A 11 48.72 -187.65 112.72
N ASP A 12 49.00 -188.90 112.24
CA ASP A 12 49.08 -190.23 112.94
C ASP A 12 47.86 -190.83 113.71
N PRO A 13 47.87 -192.11 114.22
CA PRO A 13 48.80 -193.27 114.10
C PRO A 13 48.11 -194.66 113.83
N PRO A 14 48.85 -195.80 113.86
CA PRO A 14 48.27 -197.15 114.09
C PRO A 14 49.00 -198.02 115.14
N GLY A 15 48.41 -199.15 115.57
CA GLY A 15 48.90 -199.96 116.70
C GLY A 15 49.12 -201.47 116.47
N ARG A 16 50.21 -201.98 117.07
CA ARG A 16 50.50 -203.32 117.68
C ARG A 16 49.92 -204.62 117.05
N LEU A 17 50.73 -205.70 117.05
CA LEU A 17 50.43 -206.93 117.81
C LEU A 17 51.62 -207.92 117.96
N LYS A 18 51.51 -208.76 119.00
CA LYS A 18 52.50 -209.58 119.70
C LYS A 18 53.19 -210.73 118.92
N GLY A 19 54.51 -210.86 119.13
CA GLY A 19 55.03 -211.82 120.12
C GLY A 19 55.03 -213.32 119.82
N ARG A 20 55.82 -213.76 118.84
CA ARG A 20 56.49 -215.09 118.84
C ARG A 20 57.79 -215.18 118.01
N ALA A 21 58.26 -214.05 117.47
CA ALA A 21 59.37 -213.97 116.49
C ALA A 21 60.74 -213.57 117.08
N SER A 22 60.86 -213.46 118.40
CA SER A 22 61.96 -212.75 119.08
C SER A 22 63.38 -213.26 118.76
N ALA A 23 63.54 -214.54 118.40
CA ALA A 23 64.85 -215.09 118.03
C ALA A 23 65.33 -214.67 116.62
N ARG A 24 64.47 -214.77 115.59
CA ARG A 24 64.83 -214.36 114.21
C ARG A 24 65.02 -212.85 114.06
N VAL A 25 64.25 -212.06 114.82
CA VAL A 25 64.35 -210.59 114.78
C VAL A 25 65.73 -210.11 115.25
N ILE A 26 66.32 -210.75 116.26
CA ILE A 26 67.67 -210.41 116.75
C ILE A 26 68.74 -210.69 115.67
N GLU A 27 68.64 -211.82 114.97
CA GLU A 27 69.55 -212.18 113.88
C GLU A 27 69.49 -211.15 112.73
N GLN A 28 68.30 -210.74 112.30
CA GLN A 28 68.16 -209.70 111.26
C GLN A 28 68.63 -208.32 111.72
N ILE A 29 68.48 -207.97 113.00
CA ILE A 29 69.04 -206.73 113.57
C ILE A 29 70.58 -206.78 113.58
N MET A 30 71.20 -207.93 113.87
CA MET A 30 72.66 -208.06 113.79
C MET A 30 73.18 -207.87 112.36
N TYR A 31 72.57 -208.50 111.36
CA TYR A 31 72.98 -208.27 109.96
C TYR A 31 72.72 -206.83 109.49
N PHE A 32 71.62 -206.19 109.91
CA PHE A 32 71.35 -204.79 109.59
C PHE A 32 72.36 -203.84 110.23
N THR A 33 72.65 -204.00 111.53
CA THR A 33 73.63 -203.17 112.25
C THR A 33 75.04 -203.36 111.71
N LEU A 34 75.45 -204.59 111.37
CA LEU A 34 76.72 -204.87 110.69
C LEU A 34 76.77 -204.22 109.30
N GLY A 35 75.70 -204.32 108.52
CA GLY A 35 75.58 -203.69 107.19
C GLY A 35 75.67 -202.16 107.27
N VAL A 36 75.01 -201.54 108.25
CA VAL A 36 75.13 -200.10 108.53
C VAL A 36 76.57 -199.75 108.92
N LEU A 37 77.21 -200.53 109.81
CA LEU A 37 78.59 -200.29 110.24
C LEU A 37 79.58 -200.31 109.07
N ILE A 38 79.43 -201.27 108.16
CA ILE A 38 80.23 -201.37 106.94
C ILE A 38 79.95 -200.18 106.00
N ALA A 39 78.69 -199.78 105.85
CA ALA A 39 78.32 -198.63 105.02
C ALA A 39 78.89 -197.30 105.55
N THR A 40 78.83 -197.05 106.88
CA THR A 40 79.48 -195.86 107.47
C THR A 40 80.99 -195.90 107.36
N LEU A 41 81.63 -197.07 107.48
CA LEU A 41 83.07 -197.22 107.29
C LEU A 41 83.50 -196.85 105.85
N ILE A 42 82.75 -197.31 104.84
CA ILE A 42 83.00 -196.94 103.44
C ILE A 42 82.75 -195.44 103.20
N ALA A 43 81.69 -194.86 103.78
CA ALA A 43 81.41 -193.43 103.67
C ALA A 43 82.54 -192.56 104.26
N LEU A 44 83.07 -192.94 105.43
CA LEU A 44 84.23 -192.29 106.07
C LEU A 44 85.51 -192.37 105.23
N LEU A 45 85.69 -193.45 104.45
CA LEU A 45 86.86 -193.61 103.58
C LEU A 45 86.80 -192.68 102.34
N VAL A 46 85.60 -192.45 101.79
CA VAL A 46 85.43 -191.68 100.54
C VAL A 46 85.34 -190.17 100.79
N LEU A 47 84.79 -189.75 101.94
CA LEU A 47 84.56 -188.33 102.27
C LEU A 47 85.81 -187.43 102.14
N PRO A 48 87.03 -187.82 102.60
CA PRO A 48 88.24 -186.99 102.47
C PRO A 48 88.63 -186.74 101.00
N ALA A 49 88.48 -187.73 100.13
CA ALA A 49 88.86 -187.64 98.72
C ALA A 49 87.97 -186.64 97.95
N VAL A 50 86.67 -186.61 98.26
CA VAL A 50 85.73 -185.64 97.68
C VAL A 50 86.04 -184.22 98.16
N TRP A 51 86.35 -184.05 99.45
CA TRP A 51 86.69 -182.74 100.02
C TRP A 51 87.94 -182.12 99.38
N HIS A 52 89.04 -182.88 99.26
CA HIS A 52 90.26 -182.39 98.59
C HIS A 52 90.02 -181.99 97.12
N ARG A 53 89.13 -182.69 96.40
CA ARG A 53 88.79 -182.34 95.01
C ARG A 53 87.97 -181.06 94.92
N ALA A 54 87.07 -180.81 95.89
CA ALA A 54 86.30 -179.58 95.98
C ALA A 54 87.20 -178.37 96.30
N VAL A 55 88.08 -178.49 97.30
CA VAL A 55 89.04 -177.43 97.68
C VAL A 55 89.87 -176.99 96.47
N ARG A 56 90.48 -177.93 95.74
CA ARG A 56 91.33 -177.62 94.57
C ARG A 56 90.59 -176.89 93.44
N LEU A 57 89.29 -177.14 93.27
CA LEU A 57 88.46 -176.44 92.27
C LEU A 57 88.08 -175.03 92.73
N THR A 58 87.89 -174.81 94.04
CA THR A 58 87.64 -173.46 94.59
C THR A 58 88.89 -172.60 94.62
N THR A 59 90.06 -173.12 95.01
CA THR A 59 91.32 -172.35 95.02
C THR A 59 91.65 -171.80 93.64
N LYS A 60 91.55 -172.63 92.58
CA LYS A 60 91.78 -172.19 91.20
C LYS A 60 90.78 -171.16 90.67
N ARG A 61 89.57 -171.07 91.24
CA ARG A 61 88.60 -170.03 90.89
C ARG A 61 88.83 -168.74 91.67
N VAL A 62 89.37 -168.82 92.88
CA VAL A 62 89.73 -167.63 93.69
C VAL A 62 91.02 -166.99 93.18
N GLU A 63 92.05 -167.76 92.84
CA GLU A 63 93.29 -167.24 92.25
C GLU A 63 93.06 -166.50 90.92
N ALA A 64 92.06 -166.91 90.13
CA ALA A 64 91.70 -166.24 88.87
C ALA A 64 90.78 -165.01 89.05
N ALA A 65 90.33 -164.72 90.28
CA ALA A 65 89.41 -163.62 90.60
C ALA A 65 89.97 -162.62 91.62
N VAL A 66 91.17 -162.89 92.16
CA VAL A 66 91.94 -161.96 93.00
C VAL A 66 92.94 -161.22 92.11
N PRO A 67 93.02 -159.88 92.15
CA PRO A 67 93.97 -159.12 91.32
C PRO A 67 95.42 -159.41 91.75
N ILE A 68 96.17 -160.11 90.91
CA ILE A 68 97.57 -160.47 91.16
C ILE A 68 98.53 -159.40 90.61
N SER A 69 98.40 -158.14 91.05
CA SER A 69 99.50 -157.16 91.05
C SER A 69 99.14 -155.85 91.76
N ILE A 70 99.98 -155.39 92.69
CA ILE A 70 99.90 -154.03 93.24
C ILE A 70 100.12 -152.97 92.16
N PHE A 71 100.87 -153.29 91.11
CA PHE A 71 101.15 -152.38 89.99
C PHE A 71 99.91 -152.12 89.13
N GLU A 72 98.97 -153.06 89.04
CA GLU A 72 97.74 -152.89 88.25
C GLU A 72 96.75 -151.95 88.97
N VAL A 73 96.56 -152.12 90.27
CA VAL A 73 95.78 -151.19 91.11
C VAL A 73 96.40 -149.78 91.13
N GLN A 74 97.73 -149.70 91.09
CA GLN A 74 98.42 -148.41 91.04
C GLN A 74 98.35 -147.77 89.65
N ALA A 75 98.40 -148.57 88.57
CA ALA A 75 98.15 -148.11 87.20
C ALA A 75 96.72 -147.60 87.03
N ASP A 76 95.69 -148.32 87.52
CA ASP A 76 94.29 -147.87 87.51
C ASP A 76 94.12 -146.55 88.28
N LYS A 77 94.76 -146.41 89.45
CA LYS A 77 94.71 -145.20 90.27
C LYS A 77 95.37 -144.01 89.57
N ASP A 78 96.53 -144.21 88.94
CA ASP A 78 97.24 -143.15 88.23
C ASP A 78 96.58 -142.84 86.86
N GLN A 79 95.93 -143.82 86.24
CA GLN A 79 95.04 -143.65 85.08
C GLN A 79 93.79 -142.84 85.45
N GLN A 80 93.13 -143.12 86.58
CA GLN A 80 92.03 -142.31 87.10
C GLN A 80 92.48 -140.88 87.39
N ARG A 81 93.63 -140.70 88.06
CA ARG A 81 94.24 -139.36 88.29
C ARG A 81 94.52 -138.63 86.98
N ALA A 82 95.05 -139.33 85.97
CA ALA A 82 95.27 -138.76 84.64
C ALA A 82 93.95 -138.38 83.96
N PHE A 83 92.91 -139.23 84.01
CA PHE A 83 91.59 -138.89 83.48
C PHE A 83 90.96 -137.69 84.18
N PHE A 84 91.04 -137.61 85.52
CA PHE A 84 90.56 -136.45 86.26
C PHE A 84 91.36 -135.19 85.91
N ALA A 85 92.69 -135.27 85.83
CA ALA A 85 93.54 -134.14 85.44
C ALA A 85 93.28 -133.66 84.00
N LEU A 86 93.09 -134.58 83.05
CA LEU A 86 92.76 -134.25 81.65
C LEU A 86 91.35 -133.66 81.52
N ASN A 87 90.35 -134.21 82.22
CA ASN A 87 89.00 -133.67 82.23
C ASN A 87 88.94 -132.30 82.92
N GLN A 88 89.65 -132.13 84.03
CA GLN A 88 89.83 -130.84 84.71
C GLN A 88 90.48 -129.83 83.76
N ARG A 89 91.58 -130.18 83.11
CA ARG A 89 92.26 -129.29 82.16
C ARG A 89 91.39 -128.97 80.94
N ARG A 90 90.60 -129.92 80.45
CA ARG A 90 89.62 -129.71 79.38
C ARG A 90 88.52 -128.74 79.81
N LEU A 91 88.01 -128.86 81.04
CA LEU A 91 87.00 -127.96 81.60
C LEU A 91 87.57 -126.56 81.83
N GLU A 92 88.81 -126.43 82.29
CA GLU A 92 89.53 -125.15 82.39
C GLU A 92 89.65 -124.49 81.01
N LEU A 93 90.17 -125.21 80.00
CA LEU A 93 90.29 -124.70 78.63
C LEU A 93 88.94 -124.32 78.02
N GLN A 94 87.87 -125.09 78.28
CA GLN A 94 86.52 -124.73 77.87
C GLN A 94 86.01 -123.49 78.60
N THR A 95 86.30 -123.35 79.89
CA THR A 95 85.91 -122.17 80.69
C THR A 95 86.66 -120.92 80.20
N ASP A 96 87.95 -121.04 79.89
CA ASP A 96 88.76 -119.94 79.40
C ASP A 96 88.36 -119.53 77.97
N ALA A 97 88.08 -120.48 77.07
CA ALA A 97 87.52 -120.18 75.75
C ALA A 97 86.11 -119.53 75.83
N MET A 98 85.27 -119.95 76.79
CA MET A 98 83.98 -119.29 77.05
C MET A 98 84.17 -117.88 77.63
N ARG A 99 85.15 -117.66 78.52
CA ARG A 99 85.50 -116.32 79.00
C ARG A 99 86.00 -115.42 77.88
N GLU A 100 86.89 -115.92 77.03
CA GLU A 100 87.42 -115.18 75.88
C GLU A 100 86.29 -114.76 74.94
N THR A 101 85.42 -115.68 74.53
CA THR A 101 84.25 -115.36 73.69
C THR A 101 83.27 -114.40 74.37
N ILE A 102 83.01 -114.53 75.67
CA ILE A 102 82.21 -113.55 76.44
C ILE A 102 82.87 -112.17 76.43
N THR A 103 84.19 -112.06 76.62
CA THR A 103 84.89 -110.76 76.59
C THR A 103 84.92 -110.14 75.19
N ALA A 104 85.10 -110.94 74.15
CA ALA A 104 85.01 -110.50 72.76
C ALA A 104 83.59 -110.02 72.43
N HIS A 105 82.56 -110.77 72.83
CA HIS A 105 81.17 -110.35 72.67
C HIS A 105 80.86 -109.07 73.45
N ALA A 106 81.33 -108.93 74.70
CA ALA A 106 81.16 -107.71 75.49
C ALA A 106 81.79 -106.49 74.79
N ALA A 107 82.99 -106.62 74.23
CA ALA A 107 83.62 -105.56 73.44
C ALA A 107 82.84 -105.22 72.15
N THR A 108 82.30 -106.22 71.45
CA THR A 108 81.44 -105.97 70.27
C THR A 108 80.12 -105.32 70.64
N ILE A 109 79.51 -105.69 71.77
CA ILE A 109 78.27 -105.08 72.27
C ILE A 109 78.53 -103.63 72.68
N GLU A 110 79.65 -103.33 73.32
CA GLU A 110 79.98 -101.97 73.75
C GLU A 110 80.26 -101.04 72.56
N THR A 111 81.03 -101.49 71.57
CA THR A 111 81.22 -100.73 70.32
C THR A 111 79.92 -100.54 69.53
N GLN A 112 79.04 -101.54 69.51
CA GLN A 112 77.69 -101.41 68.93
C GLN A 112 76.83 -100.40 69.72
N ARG A 113 76.84 -100.43 71.05
CA ARG A 113 76.12 -99.46 71.91
C ARG A 113 76.59 -98.03 71.67
N GLN A 114 77.91 -97.82 71.60
CA GLN A 114 78.48 -96.50 71.30
C GLN A 114 78.05 -96.00 69.91
N ARG A 115 78.02 -96.89 68.91
CA ARG A 115 77.49 -96.56 67.57
C ARG A 115 75.99 -96.25 67.59
N THR A 116 75.19 -97.02 68.31
CA THR A 116 73.74 -96.75 68.47
C THR A 116 73.52 -95.40 69.16
N PHE A 117 74.25 -95.10 70.23
CA PHE A 117 74.17 -93.82 70.92
C PHE A 117 74.56 -92.64 70.02
N ALA A 118 75.61 -92.77 69.21
CA ALA A 118 76.00 -91.76 68.23
C ALA A 118 74.90 -91.55 67.17
N LEU A 119 74.36 -92.63 66.59
CA LEU A 119 73.27 -92.58 65.61
C LEU A 119 71.97 -92.01 66.19
N GLU A 120 71.65 -92.30 67.46
CA GLU A 120 70.54 -91.67 68.17
C GLU A 120 70.75 -90.17 68.36
N GLY A 121 71.99 -89.74 68.63
CA GLY A 121 72.37 -88.33 68.71
C GLY A 121 72.20 -87.62 67.37
N GLU A 122 72.70 -88.21 66.28
CA GLU A 122 72.54 -87.72 64.92
C GLU A 122 71.07 -87.66 64.49
N LEU A 123 70.27 -88.69 64.79
CA LEU A 123 68.83 -88.69 64.51
C LEU A 123 68.09 -87.60 65.29
N LYS A 124 68.40 -87.40 66.58
CA LYS A 124 67.81 -86.30 67.38
C LYS A 124 68.18 -84.93 66.84
N ALA A 125 69.44 -84.75 66.40
CA ALA A 125 69.91 -83.50 65.79
C ALA A 125 69.22 -83.24 64.43
N LEU A 126 69.13 -84.25 63.56
CA LEU A 126 68.47 -84.16 62.27
C LEU A 126 66.95 -83.93 62.42
N GLN A 127 66.31 -84.57 63.39
CA GLN A 127 64.90 -84.35 63.72
C GLN A 127 64.66 -82.91 64.21
N ALA A 128 65.55 -82.37 65.06
CA ALA A 128 65.47 -80.97 65.49
C ALA A 128 65.65 -79.99 64.32
N GLN A 129 66.60 -80.26 63.40
CA GLN A 129 66.78 -79.48 62.18
C GLN A 129 65.56 -79.56 61.26
N TYR A 130 64.95 -80.74 61.10
CA TYR A 130 63.72 -80.92 60.32
C TYR A 130 62.57 -80.10 60.91
N HIS A 131 62.34 -80.18 62.23
CA HIS A 131 61.29 -79.39 62.88
C HIS A 131 61.50 -77.87 62.72
N LEU A 132 62.73 -77.39 62.86
CA LEU A 132 63.07 -75.98 62.61
C LEU A 132 62.85 -75.59 61.14
N ALA A 133 63.24 -76.45 60.20
CA ALA A 133 63.04 -76.23 58.77
C ALA A 133 61.54 -76.19 58.41
N THR A 134 60.71 -77.09 58.98
CA THR A 134 59.26 -77.09 58.76
C THR A 134 58.57 -75.88 59.41
N ALA A 135 59.00 -75.46 60.60
CA ALA A 135 58.45 -74.27 61.26
C ALA A 135 58.74 -73.00 60.44
N THR A 136 60.00 -72.78 60.07
CA THR A 136 60.37 -71.63 59.23
C THR A 136 59.84 -71.75 57.79
N GLY A 137 59.51 -72.96 57.32
CA GLY A 137 58.77 -73.19 56.07
C GLY A 137 57.35 -72.64 56.18
N ALA A 138 56.60 -73.10 57.19
CA ALA A 138 55.24 -72.64 57.45
C ALA A 138 55.15 -71.11 57.69
N GLU A 139 56.11 -70.53 58.41
CA GLU A 139 56.21 -69.07 58.58
C GLU A 139 56.37 -68.34 57.23
N ARG A 140 57.22 -68.87 56.33
CA ARG A 140 57.40 -68.30 54.98
C ARG A 140 56.16 -68.48 54.12
N ASP A 141 55.48 -69.62 54.21
CA ASP A 141 54.24 -69.88 53.45
C ASP A 141 53.11 -68.92 53.88
N VAL A 142 52.99 -68.62 55.17
CA VAL A 142 52.07 -67.59 55.69
C VAL A 142 52.42 -66.21 55.15
N LEU A 143 53.71 -65.81 55.21
CA LEU A 143 54.16 -64.51 54.68
C LEU A 143 53.97 -64.39 53.16
N LEU A 144 54.18 -65.49 52.41
CA LEU A 144 53.94 -65.53 50.97
C LEU A 144 52.44 -65.41 50.66
N GLY A 145 51.57 -66.06 51.45
CA GLY A 145 50.12 -65.89 51.35
C GLY A 145 49.70 -64.44 51.58
N GLU A 146 50.16 -63.82 52.67
CA GLU A 146 49.85 -62.41 52.97
C GLU A 146 50.33 -61.46 51.87
N ILE A 147 51.53 -61.66 51.32
CA ILE A 147 52.05 -60.86 50.20
C ILE A 147 51.24 -61.09 48.91
N GLN A 148 50.77 -62.32 48.66
CA GLN A 148 49.91 -62.64 47.51
C GLN A 148 48.53 -61.99 47.64
N ASP A 149 47.91 -62.03 48.82
CA ASP A 149 46.64 -61.36 49.11
C ASP A 149 46.78 -59.83 48.97
N GLN A 150 47.83 -59.25 49.55
CA GLN A 150 48.14 -57.82 49.37
C GLN A 150 48.38 -57.46 47.90
N LEU A 151 49.06 -58.31 47.12
CA LEU A 151 49.28 -58.09 45.69
C LEU A 151 47.97 -58.17 44.90
N ALA A 152 47.09 -59.12 45.23
CA ALA A 152 45.77 -59.25 44.61
C ALA A 152 44.89 -58.03 44.90
N ASP A 153 44.82 -57.58 46.15
CA ASP A 153 44.09 -56.38 46.56
C ASP A 153 44.61 -55.12 45.85
N ARG A 154 45.94 -54.96 45.76
CA ARG A 154 46.56 -53.83 45.05
C ARG A 154 46.30 -53.89 43.55
N THR A 155 46.33 -55.07 42.94
CA THR A 155 46.01 -55.27 41.52
C THR A 155 44.55 -54.95 41.23
N ALA A 156 43.63 -55.39 42.08
CA ALA A 156 42.20 -55.04 41.98
C ALA A 156 41.94 -53.53 42.19
N ALA A 157 42.69 -52.89 43.09
CA ALA A 157 42.61 -51.44 43.30
C ALA A 157 43.13 -50.64 42.09
N VAL A 158 44.23 -51.08 41.47
CA VAL A 158 44.75 -50.46 40.24
C VAL A 158 43.75 -50.61 39.10
N ALA A 159 43.19 -51.80 38.86
CA ALA A 159 42.21 -52.02 37.80
C ALA A 159 40.95 -51.14 37.96
N ARG A 160 40.46 -50.95 39.19
CA ARG A 160 39.35 -50.01 39.48
C ARG A 160 39.73 -48.55 39.21
N LEU A 161 40.93 -48.13 39.57
CA LEU A 161 41.40 -46.77 39.30
C LEU A 161 41.63 -46.51 37.80
N GLU A 162 42.07 -47.52 37.04
CA GLU A 162 42.17 -47.46 35.58
C GLU A 162 40.78 -47.35 34.92
N GLU A 163 39.79 -48.10 35.38
CA GLU A 163 38.39 -47.99 34.93
C GLU A 163 37.79 -46.62 35.27
N GLU A 164 37.97 -46.12 36.50
CA GLU A 164 37.57 -44.76 36.89
C GLU A 164 38.26 -43.68 36.04
N LEU A 165 39.55 -43.84 35.72
CA LEU A 165 40.29 -42.90 34.89
C LEU A 165 39.80 -42.94 33.43
N ALA A 166 39.50 -44.11 32.88
CA ALA A 166 38.88 -44.25 31.56
C ALA A 166 37.47 -43.63 31.51
N ALA A 167 36.68 -43.79 32.55
CA ALA A 167 35.38 -43.13 32.69
C ALA A 167 35.52 -41.59 32.78
N ARG A 168 36.51 -41.09 33.54
CA ARG A 168 36.76 -39.63 33.65
C ARG A 168 37.32 -39.03 32.35
N THR A 169 38.21 -39.72 31.64
CA THR A 169 38.75 -39.22 30.36
C THR A 169 37.69 -39.21 29.25
N SER A 170 36.81 -40.20 29.19
CA SER A 170 35.65 -40.18 28.28
C SER A 170 34.61 -39.10 28.65
N ALA A 171 34.38 -38.85 29.94
CA ALA A 171 33.55 -37.73 30.39
C ALA A 171 34.16 -36.36 30.05
N LEU A 172 35.50 -36.20 30.15
CA LEU A 172 36.21 -34.98 29.78
C LEU A 172 36.14 -34.73 28.27
N THR A 173 36.39 -35.73 27.42
CA THR A 173 36.30 -35.54 25.96
C THR A 173 34.87 -35.22 25.50
N ALA A 174 33.86 -35.80 26.15
CA ALA A 174 32.46 -35.43 25.92
C ALA A 174 32.15 -33.98 26.34
N LEU A 175 32.71 -33.52 27.46
CA LEU A 175 32.56 -32.14 27.94
C LEU A 175 33.30 -31.13 27.03
N GLU A 176 34.49 -31.47 26.56
CA GLU A 176 35.26 -30.67 25.59
C GLU A 176 34.51 -30.54 24.26
N ALA A 177 33.94 -31.63 23.75
CA ALA A 177 33.09 -31.61 22.56
C ALA A 177 31.84 -30.74 22.76
N ALA A 178 31.16 -30.86 23.91
CA ALA A 178 30.00 -30.03 24.25
C ALA A 178 30.36 -28.54 24.39
N HIS A 179 31.54 -28.24 24.95
CA HIS A 179 32.05 -26.87 25.03
C HIS A 179 32.34 -26.30 23.64
N HIS A 180 32.98 -27.07 22.76
CA HIS A 180 33.22 -26.66 21.38
C HIS A 180 31.91 -26.39 20.63
N THR A 181 30.88 -27.24 20.77
CA THR A 181 29.58 -26.99 20.14
C THR A 181 28.90 -25.73 20.69
N LEU A 182 28.96 -25.51 22.01
CA LEU A 182 28.40 -24.29 22.62
C LEU A 182 29.16 -23.04 22.20
N GLN A 183 30.48 -23.14 21.97
CA GLN A 183 31.30 -22.05 21.45
C GLN A 183 30.94 -21.74 19.98
N THR A 184 30.75 -22.75 19.13
CA THR A 184 30.30 -22.53 17.74
C THR A 184 28.88 -21.96 17.67
N ASP A 185 27.97 -22.41 18.54
CA ASP A 185 26.61 -21.88 18.62
C ASP A 185 26.61 -20.43 19.11
N SER A 186 27.44 -20.10 20.11
CA SER A 186 27.64 -18.73 20.59
C SER A 186 28.20 -17.81 19.49
N GLN A 187 29.18 -18.28 18.72
CA GLN A 187 29.71 -17.54 17.56
C GLN A 187 28.65 -17.36 16.46
N ALA A 188 27.84 -18.37 16.18
CA ALA A 188 26.74 -18.29 15.22
C ALA A 188 25.67 -17.27 15.68
N VAL A 189 25.26 -17.33 16.95
CA VAL A 189 24.32 -16.36 17.54
C VAL A 189 24.90 -14.94 17.47
N ALA A 190 26.17 -14.73 17.84
CA ALA A 190 26.83 -13.43 17.74
C ALA A 190 26.87 -12.90 16.29
N ALA A 191 27.14 -13.76 15.30
CA ALA A 191 27.08 -13.39 13.89
C ALA A 191 25.65 -13.01 13.44
N THR A 192 24.62 -13.76 13.86
CA THR A 192 23.22 -13.39 13.56
C THR A 192 22.77 -12.11 14.24
N LEU A 193 23.28 -11.80 15.44
CA LEU A 193 23.03 -10.55 16.15
C LEU A 193 23.66 -9.38 15.40
N ALA A 194 24.95 -9.47 15.05
CA ALA A 194 25.64 -8.45 14.28
C ALA A 194 24.97 -8.18 12.91
N ALA A 195 24.50 -9.23 12.23
CA ALA A 195 23.72 -9.09 10.99
C ALA A 195 22.38 -8.37 11.21
N ARG A 196 21.67 -8.66 12.31
CA ARG A 196 20.44 -7.94 12.68
C ARG A 196 20.70 -6.50 13.09
N GLU A 197 21.80 -6.21 13.79
CA GLU A 197 22.19 -4.84 14.14
C GLU A 197 22.50 -4.02 12.89
N ALA A 198 23.24 -4.59 11.92
CA ALA A 198 23.49 -3.95 10.62
C ALA A 198 22.18 -3.68 9.86
N MET A 199 21.25 -4.64 9.81
CA MET A 199 19.91 -4.43 9.23
C MET A 199 19.15 -3.30 9.94
N LEU A 200 19.15 -3.28 11.28
CA LEU A 200 18.49 -2.21 12.06
C LEU A 200 19.12 -0.83 11.83
N VAL A 201 20.44 -0.74 11.58
CA VAL A 201 21.09 0.51 11.17
C VAL A 201 20.58 0.93 9.78
N SER A 202 20.57 0.03 8.80
CA SER A 202 20.09 0.36 7.44
C SER A 202 18.61 0.75 7.38
N GLU A 203 17.76 0.13 8.21
CA GLU A 203 16.34 0.50 8.32
C GLU A 203 16.16 1.86 9.02
N ARG A 204 17.01 2.18 10.02
CA ARG A 204 17.03 3.53 10.63
C ARG A 204 17.45 4.59 9.63
N GLU A 205 18.48 4.33 8.83
CA GLU A 205 18.89 5.22 7.73
C GLU A 205 17.75 5.39 6.70
N ARG A 206 17.02 4.32 6.38
CA ARG A 206 15.86 4.38 5.49
C ARG A 206 14.71 5.19 6.08
N ILE A 207 14.43 5.05 7.38
CA ILE A 207 13.44 5.87 8.09
C ILE A 207 13.83 7.34 8.04
N VAL A 208 15.08 7.70 8.37
CA VAL A 208 15.56 9.10 8.32
C VAL A 208 15.45 9.67 6.90
N ALA A 209 15.75 8.88 5.87
CA ALA A 209 15.56 9.29 4.47
C ALA A 209 14.07 9.53 4.14
N LEU A 210 13.18 8.64 4.55
CA LEU A 210 11.72 8.79 4.35
C LEU A 210 11.13 9.96 5.14
N GLU A 211 11.63 10.24 6.34
CA GLU A 211 11.24 11.41 7.14
C GLU A 211 11.69 12.72 6.45
N ALA A 212 12.88 12.74 5.85
CA ALA A 212 13.36 13.86 5.06
C ALA A 212 12.55 14.05 3.76
N GLU A 213 12.24 12.97 3.03
CA GLU A 213 11.36 12.98 1.85
C GLU A 213 9.96 13.51 2.24
N ALA A 214 9.38 13.07 3.36
CA ALA A 214 8.09 13.55 3.86
C ALA A 214 8.14 15.04 4.29
N GLY A 215 9.26 15.50 4.86
CA GLY A 215 9.50 16.90 5.19
C GLY A 215 9.54 17.81 3.96
N ASP A 216 10.27 17.40 2.91
CA ASP A 216 10.31 18.11 1.63
C ASP A 216 8.94 18.12 0.94
N LEU A 217 8.27 16.97 0.85
CA LEU A 217 6.90 16.90 0.30
C LEU A 217 5.92 17.81 1.06
N ARG A 218 6.02 17.89 2.39
CA ARG A 218 5.19 18.79 3.20
C ARG A 218 5.52 20.26 2.95
N SER A 219 6.80 20.60 2.82
CA SER A 219 7.26 21.96 2.45
C SER A 219 6.73 22.38 1.08
N ARG A 220 6.90 21.50 0.06
CA ARG A 220 6.35 21.70 -1.29
C ARG A 220 4.83 21.88 -1.26
N LEU A 221 4.11 21.05 -0.49
CA LEU A 221 2.67 21.18 -0.33
C LEU A 221 2.31 22.56 0.23
N THR A 222 2.95 23.00 1.32
CA THR A 222 2.71 24.34 1.88
C THR A 222 3.04 25.48 0.92
N ASP A 223 4.10 25.37 0.10
CA ASP A 223 4.40 26.39 -0.92
C ASP A 223 3.39 26.36 -2.08
N THR A 224 2.91 25.18 -2.50
CA THR A 224 1.83 25.09 -3.50
C THR A 224 0.50 25.63 -2.97
N THR A 225 0.17 25.40 -1.69
CA THR A 225 -0.99 26.01 -1.04
C THR A 225 -0.86 27.52 -0.99
N ARG A 226 0.30 28.05 -0.56
CA ARG A 226 0.58 29.49 -0.57
C ARG A 226 0.45 30.10 -1.97
N ARG A 227 1.01 29.47 -3.00
CA ARG A 227 0.87 29.92 -4.40
C ARG A 227 -0.58 29.88 -4.89
N LEU A 228 -1.38 28.91 -4.42
CA LEU A 228 -2.81 28.82 -4.74
C LEU A 228 -3.61 29.90 -4.03
N GLU A 229 -3.27 30.24 -2.78
CA GLU A 229 -3.82 31.38 -2.04
C GLU A 229 -3.42 32.71 -2.71
N GLU A 230 -2.17 32.89 -3.10
CA GLU A 230 -1.67 34.08 -3.82
C GLU A 230 -2.34 34.25 -5.18
N THR A 231 -2.48 33.18 -5.97
CA THR A 231 -3.13 33.24 -7.29
C THR A 231 -4.65 33.39 -7.20
N SER A 232 -5.31 32.82 -6.18
CA SER A 232 -6.74 33.04 -5.95
C SER A 232 -7.03 34.45 -5.42
N ALA A 233 -6.18 35.00 -4.54
CA ALA A 233 -6.26 36.39 -4.11
C ALA A 233 -5.99 37.37 -5.28
N ALA A 234 -5.02 37.07 -6.15
CA ALA A 234 -4.79 37.84 -7.37
C ALA A 234 -6.01 37.79 -8.32
N LEU A 235 -6.60 36.61 -8.53
CA LEU A 235 -7.79 36.44 -9.35
C LEU A 235 -9.01 37.17 -8.77
N GLU A 236 -9.21 37.17 -7.44
CA GLU A 236 -10.25 37.98 -6.80
C GLU A 236 -9.96 39.48 -6.95
N SER A 237 -8.70 39.93 -6.84
CA SER A 237 -8.35 41.34 -7.10
C SER A 237 -8.61 41.76 -8.56
N GLU A 238 -8.34 40.86 -9.51
CA GLU A 238 -8.64 41.09 -10.93
C GLU A 238 -10.16 41.07 -11.18
N ARG A 239 -10.91 40.20 -10.50
CA ARG A 239 -12.38 40.18 -10.55
C ARG A 239 -13.00 41.44 -9.97
N THR A 240 -12.52 41.95 -8.83
CA THR A 240 -13.01 43.19 -8.24
C THR A 240 -12.64 44.37 -9.12
N ALA A 241 -11.40 44.47 -9.60
CA ALA A 241 -10.99 45.51 -10.54
C ALA A 241 -11.79 45.45 -11.87
N ALA A 242 -12.09 44.25 -12.38
CA ALA A 242 -12.94 44.07 -13.56
C ALA A 242 -14.42 44.39 -13.29
N ALA A 243 -14.92 44.18 -12.07
CA ALA A 243 -16.26 44.57 -11.66
C ALA A 243 -16.37 46.10 -11.51
N GLU A 244 -15.39 46.74 -10.89
CA GLU A 244 -15.26 48.20 -10.81
C GLU A 244 -15.13 48.82 -12.20
N ALA A 245 -14.24 48.30 -13.06
CA ALA A 245 -14.10 48.76 -14.43
C ALA A 245 -15.38 48.56 -15.26
N ARG A 246 -16.15 47.48 -15.03
CA ARG A 246 -17.48 47.30 -15.63
C ARG A 246 -18.50 48.28 -15.09
N LEU A 247 -18.45 48.65 -13.82
CA LEU A 247 -19.35 49.62 -13.22
C LEU A 247 -19.04 51.02 -13.76
N VAL A 248 -17.78 51.44 -13.78
CA VAL A 248 -17.34 52.70 -14.42
C VAL A 248 -17.66 52.72 -15.92
N ALA A 249 -17.49 51.61 -16.63
CA ALA A 249 -17.89 51.50 -18.05
C ALA A 249 -19.41 51.54 -18.23
N ALA A 250 -20.20 51.03 -17.30
CA ALA A 250 -21.66 51.13 -17.31
C ALA A 250 -22.12 52.56 -17.00
N GLU A 251 -21.51 53.23 -16.02
CA GLU A 251 -21.74 54.65 -15.71
C GLU A 251 -21.39 55.53 -16.92
N ALA A 252 -20.21 55.34 -17.53
CA ALA A 252 -19.79 56.02 -18.74
C ALA A 252 -20.69 55.71 -19.95
N ALA A 253 -21.22 54.48 -20.07
CA ALA A 253 -22.21 54.15 -21.09
C ALA A 253 -23.57 54.83 -20.82
N THR A 254 -23.99 54.97 -19.57
CA THR A 254 -25.20 55.73 -19.23
C THR A 254 -25.02 57.22 -19.44
N SER A 255 -23.87 57.81 -19.10
CA SER A 255 -23.59 59.22 -19.37
C SER A 255 -23.47 59.48 -20.87
N LEU A 256 -22.80 58.61 -21.62
CA LEU A 256 -22.76 58.72 -23.08
C LEU A 256 -24.17 58.54 -23.69
N SER A 257 -25.04 57.72 -23.08
CA SER A 257 -26.43 57.59 -23.51
C SER A 257 -27.29 58.81 -23.16
N THR A 258 -27.04 59.51 -22.04
CA THR A 258 -27.70 60.78 -21.73
C THR A 258 -27.19 61.89 -22.64
N ASP A 259 -25.89 61.98 -22.85
CA ASP A 259 -25.26 62.95 -23.76
C ASP A 259 -25.76 62.74 -25.21
N LEU A 260 -25.88 61.49 -25.66
CA LEU A 260 -26.48 61.16 -26.95
C LEU A 260 -27.97 61.52 -27.01
N ALA A 261 -28.74 61.32 -25.94
CA ALA A 261 -30.14 61.73 -25.88
C ALA A 261 -30.30 63.26 -25.89
N GLU A 262 -29.42 64.00 -25.19
CA GLU A 262 -29.38 65.46 -25.21
C GLU A 262 -28.94 66.00 -26.58
N ILE A 263 -27.93 65.39 -27.21
CA ILE A 263 -27.51 65.74 -28.58
C ILE A 263 -28.63 65.42 -29.57
N GLN A 264 -29.34 64.29 -29.44
CA GLN A 264 -30.50 63.96 -30.27
C GLN A 264 -31.66 64.94 -30.05
N ALA A 265 -31.93 65.36 -28.82
CA ALA A 265 -32.95 66.36 -28.51
C ALA A 265 -32.56 67.76 -29.04
N ALA A 266 -31.30 68.16 -28.90
CA ALA A 266 -30.77 69.40 -29.48
C ALA A 266 -30.78 69.37 -31.01
N LEU A 267 -30.49 68.22 -31.62
CA LEU A 267 -30.60 68.01 -33.07
C LEU A 267 -32.07 68.09 -33.50
N ALA A 268 -33.01 67.47 -32.79
CA ALA A 268 -34.44 67.54 -33.07
C ALA A 268 -35.00 68.97 -32.92
N LEU A 269 -34.50 69.73 -31.94
CA LEU A 269 -34.80 71.16 -31.81
C LEU A 269 -34.21 71.97 -32.98
N LYS A 270 -33.00 71.62 -33.46
CA LYS A 270 -32.40 72.28 -34.62
C LYS A 270 -33.02 71.88 -35.95
N THR A 271 -33.53 70.65 -36.11
CA THR A 271 -34.31 70.27 -37.30
C THR A 271 -35.64 70.99 -37.30
N THR A 272 -36.38 71.02 -36.18
CA THR A 272 -37.63 71.79 -36.07
C THR A 272 -37.44 73.30 -36.25
N GLU A 273 -36.36 73.90 -35.74
CA GLU A 273 -35.96 75.27 -36.10
C GLU A 273 -35.67 75.42 -37.60
N SER A 274 -35.01 74.43 -38.23
CA SER A 274 -34.68 74.48 -39.67
C SER A 274 -35.91 74.30 -40.56
N ASP A 275 -36.86 73.47 -40.15
CA ASP A 275 -38.10 73.22 -40.87
C ASP A 275 -39.06 74.40 -40.68
N GLY A 276 -39.16 74.99 -39.49
CA GLY A 276 -39.84 76.28 -39.30
C GLY A 276 -39.21 77.42 -40.11
N ARG A 277 -37.88 77.43 -40.31
CA ARG A 277 -37.22 78.36 -41.24
C ARG A 277 -37.54 78.05 -42.71
N ARG A 278 -37.66 76.77 -43.10
CA ARG A 278 -38.09 76.37 -44.46
C ARG A 278 -39.53 76.79 -44.73
N GLU A 279 -40.44 76.59 -43.78
CA GLU A 279 -41.83 77.03 -43.87
C GLU A 279 -41.94 78.56 -43.96
N ALA A 280 -41.16 79.29 -43.16
CA ALA A 280 -41.09 80.75 -43.25
C ALA A 280 -40.54 81.24 -44.61
N ILE A 281 -39.54 80.55 -45.18
CA ILE A 281 -39.02 80.83 -46.52
C ILE A 281 -40.11 80.55 -47.57
N ALA A 282 -40.77 79.38 -47.52
CA ALA A 282 -41.84 79.02 -48.45
C ALA A 282 -43.03 80.01 -48.40
N ALA A 283 -43.39 80.51 -47.21
CA ALA A 283 -44.39 81.56 -47.06
C ALA A 283 -43.96 82.89 -47.70
N LEU A 284 -42.69 83.30 -47.53
CA LEU A 284 -42.14 84.51 -48.16
C LEU A 284 -42.02 84.36 -49.69
N GLU A 285 -41.76 83.17 -50.21
CA GLU A 285 -41.76 82.89 -51.64
C GLU A 285 -43.17 82.91 -52.24
N ALA A 286 -44.17 82.37 -51.53
CA ALA A 286 -45.57 82.47 -51.94
C ALA A 286 -46.07 83.94 -51.95
N GLU A 287 -45.66 84.75 -50.98
CA GLU A 287 -46.01 86.17 -50.93
C GLU A 287 -45.30 86.98 -52.02
N ARG A 288 -44.02 86.66 -52.32
CA ARG A 288 -43.29 87.19 -53.49
C ARG A 288 -44.04 86.90 -54.80
N ASP A 289 -44.48 85.66 -55.01
CA ASP A 289 -45.12 85.26 -56.26
C ASP A 289 -46.52 85.86 -56.39
N ARG A 290 -47.24 86.05 -55.26
CA ARG A 290 -48.48 86.82 -55.19
C ARG A 290 -48.28 88.29 -55.61
N LEU A 291 -47.24 88.95 -55.09
CA LEU A 291 -46.90 90.33 -55.43
C LEU A 291 -46.45 90.47 -56.89
N ALA A 292 -45.67 89.51 -57.41
CA ALA A 292 -45.28 89.48 -58.82
C ALA A 292 -46.50 89.33 -59.76
N GLY A 293 -47.48 88.50 -59.38
CA GLY A 293 -48.74 88.35 -60.11
C GLY A 293 -49.55 89.66 -60.19
N LEU A 294 -49.62 90.42 -59.09
CA LEU A 294 -50.30 91.73 -59.07
C LEU A 294 -49.56 92.78 -59.91
N LEU A 295 -48.23 92.79 -59.90
CA LEU A 295 -47.41 93.69 -60.72
C LEU A 295 -47.64 93.46 -62.22
N ALA A 296 -47.69 92.19 -62.64
CA ALA A 296 -47.96 91.80 -64.03
C ALA A 296 -49.40 92.12 -64.51
N VAL A 297 -50.34 92.42 -63.60
CA VAL A 297 -51.67 92.96 -63.98
C VAL A 297 -51.57 94.48 -64.16
N ALA A 298 -50.96 95.19 -63.20
CA ALA A 298 -50.78 96.64 -63.27
C ALA A 298 -49.94 97.10 -64.49
N GLU A 299 -48.96 96.31 -64.93
CA GLU A 299 -48.19 96.58 -66.15
C GLU A 299 -49.05 96.49 -67.42
N ARG A 300 -49.96 95.51 -67.51
CA ARG A 300 -50.90 95.37 -68.65
C ARG A 300 -51.89 96.53 -68.72
N ASP A 301 -52.37 97.00 -67.57
CA ASP A 301 -53.26 98.16 -67.49
C ASP A 301 -52.55 99.47 -67.90
N LEU A 302 -51.25 99.59 -67.59
CA LEU A 302 -50.42 100.74 -68.03
C LEU A 302 -50.20 100.75 -69.55
N ASP A 303 -49.92 99.61 -70.16
CA ASP A 303 -49.68 99.53 -71.61
C ASP A 303 -50.97 99.68 -72.42
N ALA A 304 -52.11 99.22 -71.90
CA ALA A 304 -53.42 99.51 -72.47
C ALA A 304 -53.73 101.02 -72.49
N ASN A 305 -53.41 101.74 -71.41
CA ASN A 305 -53.60 103.20 -71.35
C ASN A 305 -52.64 103.97 -72.28
N ARG A 306 -51.39 103.51 -72.45
CA ARG A 306 -50.43 104.12 -73.40
C ARG A 306 -50.89 104.02 -74.85
N ALA A 307 -51.52 102.92 -75.24
CA ALA A 307 -52.05 102.74 -76.60
C ALA A 307 -53.18 103.76 -76.93
N VAL A 308 -54.03 104.08 -75.95
CA VAL A 308 -55.14 105.06 -76.11
C VAL A 308 -54.60 106.48 -76.28
N VAL A 309 -53.54 106.86 -75.56
CA VAL A 309 -52.93 108.20 -75.66
C VAL A 309 -52.31 108.44 -77.04
N HIS A 310 -51.51 107.49 -77.55
CA HIS A 310 -50.86 107.66 -78.86
C HIS A 310 -51.85 107.73 -80.04
N ALA A 311 -52.99 107.04 -79.96
CA ALA A 311 -54.04 107.15 -80.97
C ALA A 311 -54.71 108.55 -80.98
N PHE A 312 -54.82 109.20 -79.81
CA PHE A 312 -55.40 110.54 -79.69
C PHE A 312 -54.46 111.63 -80.21
N GLU A 313 -53.14 111.49 -79.98
CA GLU A 313 -52.12 112.43 -80.44
C GLU A 313 -51.98 112.43 -81.98
N GLN A 314 -51.99 111.26 -82.63
CA GLN A 314 -51.90 111.17 -84.08
C GLN A 314 -53.07 111.86 -84.80
N ARG A 315 -54.29 111.73 -84.27
CA ARG A 315 -55.50 112.34 -84.84
C ARG A 315 -55.48 113.87 -84.75
N ARG A 316 -54.99 114.39 -83.61
CA ARG A 316 -54.85 115.84 -83.37
C ARG A 316 -53.76 116.49 -84.24
N ALA A 317 -52.71 115.74 -84.58
CA ALA A 317 -51.65 116.22 -85.48
C ALA A 317 -52.15 116.39 -86.93
N SER A 318 -52.99 115.48 -87.44
CA SER A 318 -53.54 115.58 -88.80
C SER A 318 -54.50 116.77 -88.99
N GLU A 319 -55.29 117.11 -87.98
CA GLU A 319 -56.26 118.21 -88.04
C GLU A 319 -55.56 119.58 -88.00
N PHE A 320 -54.46 119.71 -87.25
CA PHE A 320 -53.70 120.96 -87.15
C PHE A 320 -53.02 121.34 -88.48
N VAL A 321 -52.45 120.37 -89.20
CA VAL A 321 -51.79 120.59 -90.50
C VAL A 321 -52.79 121.01 -91.58
N ALA A 322 -54.04 120.53 -91.53
CA ALA A 322 -55.10 120.95 -92.44
C ALA A 322 -55.53 122.42 -92.19
N ALA A 323 -55.72 122.80 -90.92
CA ALA A 323 -56.14 124.15 -90.55
C ALA A 323 -55.07 125.24 -90.83
N GLU A 324 -53.79 124.87 -90.81
CA GLU A 324 -52.69 125.81 -91.11
C GLU A 324 -52.57 126.12 -92.62
N ALA A 325 -52.98 125.19 -93.49
CA ALA A 325 -52.99 125.37 -94.94
C ALA A 325 -54.11 126.31 -95.41
N GLU A 326 -55.27 126.30 -94.75
CA GLU A 326 -56.38 127.23 -95.05
C GLU A 326 -56.09 128.65 -94.54
N ASN A 327 -55.50 128.79 -93.35
CA ASN A 327 -55.11 130.11 -92.81
C ASN A 327 -54.12 130.86 -93.70
N ARG A 328 -53.15 130.18 -94.32
CA ARG A 328 -52.19 130.84 -95.23
C ARG A 328 -52.86 131.40 -96.48
N ARG A 329 -53.84 130.69 -97.07
CA ARG A 329 -54.62 131.19 -98.23
C ARG A 329 -55.45 132.42 -97.89
N LEU A 330 -55.98 132.51 -96.68
CA LEU A 330 -56.72 133.68 -96.19
C LEU A 330 -55.80 134.85 -95.82
N ALA A 331 -54.56 134.60 -95.42
CA ALA A 331 -53.56 135.63 -95.16
C ALA A 331 -53.09 136.34 -96.45
N ASP A 332 -52.79 135.58 -97.51
CA ASP A 332 -52.27 136.14 -98.77
C ASP A 332 -53.28 137.06 -99.46
N THR A 333 -54.57 136.71 -99.42
CA THR A 333 -55.66 137.55 -99.96
C THR A 333 -55.87 138.84 -99.16
N LEU A 334 -55.70 138.80 -97.84
CA LEU A 334 -55.72 139.99 -96.98
C LEU A 334 -54.51 140.90 -97.17
N HIS A 335 -53.34 140.34 -97.48
CA HIS A 335 -52.12 141.12 -97.65
C HIS A 335 -52.13 141.95 -98.95
N MET A 336 -52.76 141.43 -100.01
CA MET A 336 -52.86 142.13 -101.30
C MET A 336 -53.84 143.32 -101.23
N LEU A 337 -55.00 143.18 -100.57
CA LEU A 337 -55.91 144.31 -100.32
C LEU A 337 -55.31 145.41 -99.43
N LYS A 338 -54.38 145.07 -98.53
CA LYS A 338 -53.72 146.05 -97.66
C LYS A 338 -52.57 146.80 -98.35
N ALA A 339 -51.98 146.24 -99.40
CA ALA A 339 -50.95 146.92 -100.18
C ALA A 339 -51.53 148.12 -100.95
N ASP A 340 -52.73 147.98 -101.53
CA ASP A 340 -53.43 149.07 -102.22
C ASP A 340 -53.86 150.21 -101.28
N HIS A 341 -54.18 149.91 -100.02
CA HIS A 341 -54.60 150.94 -99.05
C HIS A 341 -53.42 151.76 -98.50
N ALA A 342 -52.26 151.14 -98.31
CA ALA A 342 -51.10 151.77 -97.66
C ALA A 342 -50.49 152.94 -98.47
N LEU A 343 -50.61 152.93 -99.80
CA LEU A 343 -50.16 154.04 -100.65
C LEU A 343 -51.13 155.22 -100.71
N MET A 344 -52.35 155.07 -100.17
CA MET A 344 -53.43 156.06 -100.30
C MET A 344 -53.58 156.96 -99.06
N GLU A 345 -53.15 156.50 -97.88
CA GLU A 345 -53.39 157.21 -96.60
C GLU A 345 -52.19 158.01 -96.08
N GLU A 346 -50.97 157.82 -96.61
CA GLU A 346 -49.82 158.64 -96.20
C GLU A 346 -49.77 159.99 -96.95
N ALA A 347 -50.42 160.98 -96.32
CA ALA A 347 -50.05 162.39 -96.35
C ALA A 347 -50.40 163.26 -97.59
N ILE A 348 -51.71 163.41 -97.86
CA ILE A 348 -52.27 164.75 -98.06
C ILE A 348 -53.14 165.13 -96.85
N GLN A 349 -52.51 165.67 -95.81
CA GLN A 349 -53.09 166.74 -94.97
C GLN A 349 -52.09 167.40 -93.98
N ARG A 350 -51.11 168.11 -94.56
CA ARG A 350 -50.72 169.42 -94.03
C ARG A 350 -50.80 170.42 -95.20
N ALA A 351 -51.51 171.52 -94.97
CA ALA A 351 -52.08 172.47 -95.94
C ALA A 351 -51.09 173.13 -96.94
N PRO A 352 -51.54 173.81 -98.04
CA PRO A 352 -52.92 174.29 -98.29
C PRO A 352 -53.52 174.15 -99.72
N ARG A 353 -54.86 174.29 -99.79
CA ARG A 353 -55.76 174.32 -100.98
C ARG A 353 -55.85 172.97 -101.73
N GLU A 354 -57.00 172.52 -102.23
CA GLU A 354 -58.24 173.24 -102.57
C GLU A 354 -59.50 172.34 -102.42
N ALA A 355 -60.65 172.99 -102.22
CA ALA A 355 -62.01 172.65 -102.69
C ALA A 355 -62.80 171.41 -102.18
N ASP A 356 -64.08 171.72 -101.91
CA ASP A 356 -65.31 170.93 -102.06
C ASP A 356 -65.61 169.65 -101.25
N ALA A 357 -66.57 169.86 -100.34
CA ALA A 357 -67.86 169.17 -100.26
C ALA A 357 -67.98 167.69 -99.80
N ALA A 358 -68.78 167.57 -98.74
CA ALA A 358 -69.66 166.46 -98.33
C ALA A 358 -70.57 165.90 -99.46
N PRO A 359 -71.48 164.91 -99.24
CA PRO A 359 -71.87 164.19 -98.01
C PRO A 359 -71.89 162.64 -98.20
N GLY A 360 -72.53 161.82 -97.34
CA GLY A 360 -73.96 161.41 -97.41
C GLY A 360 -74.23 160.38 -98.53
N MET A 361 -74.47 159.09 -98.26
CA MET A 361 -75.72 158.45 -97.75
C MET A 361 -76.79 158.16 -98.83
N ALA A 362 -77.35 156.93 -98.78
CA ALA A 362 -78.42 156.33 -99.62
C ALA A 362 -78.04 156.05 -101.10
N SER A 363 -78.64 155.10 -101.83
CA SER A 363 -79.57 153.96 -101.54
C SER A 363 -78.96 152.67 -102.18
N GLU A 364 -79.45 151.43 -102.15
CA GLU A 364 -80.80 150.86 -102.41
C GLU A 364 -80.67 149.32 -102.31
N GLY A 365 -81.77 148.53 -102.20
CA GLY A 365 -81.69 147.05 -102.31
C GLY A 365 -82.27 146.25 -101.13
N LEU A 366 -83.54 146.50 -100.80
CA LEU A 366 -84.29 145.77 -99.77
C LEU A 366 -84.94 144.47 -100.28
N ASP A 367 -85.52 143.74 -99.32
CA ASP A 367 -86.58 142.72 -99.47
C ASP A 367 -86.24 141.31 -100.02
N ALA A 368 -85.21 141.12 -100.87
CA ALA A 368 -84.90 139.77 -101.36
C ALA A 368 -84.19 138.84 -100.35
N LEU A 369 -83.45 139.38 -99.37
CA LEU A 369 -82.65 138.60 -98.42
C LEU A 369 -83.41 138.23 -97.14
N ARG A 370 -84.57 138.84 -96.88
CA ARG A 370 -85.27 138.73 -95.59
C ARG A 370 -86.05 137.42 -95.42
N ASP A 371 -86.59 136.86 -96.52
CA ASP A 371 -87.33 135.59 -96.52
C ASP A 371 -86.44 134.35 -96.35
N GLY A 372 -85.15 134.42 -96.73
CA GLY A 372 -84.21 133.32 -96.50
C GLY A 372 -83.87 133.13 -95.02
N VAL A 373 -83.81 134.22 -94.25
CA VAL A 373 -83.44 134.20 -92.82
C VAL A 373 -84.58 133.65 -91.96
N THR A 374 -85.84 133.93 -92.32
CA THR A 374 -87.01 133.38 -91.60
C THR A 374 -87.17 131.88 -91.79
N GLU A 375 -86.82 131.30 -92.94
CA GLU A 375 -86.94 129.83 -93.12
C GLU A 375 -85.91 129.05 -92.28
N VAL A 376 -84.66 129.52 -92.18
CA VAL A 376 -83.62 128.86 -91.37
C VAL A 376 -83.91 128.97 -89.87
N ALA A 377 -84.39 130.14 -89.41
CA ALA A 377 -84.76 130.36 -88.01
C ALA A 377 -85.87 129.40 -87.53
N ALA A 378 -86.85 129.09 -88.39
CA ALA A 378 -87.94 128.16 -88.05
C ALA A 378 -87.46 126.71 -87.84
N LYS A 379 -86.54 126.22 -88.68
CA LYS A 379 -86.01 124.85 -88.54
C LYS A 379 -85.17 124.68 -87.27
N LEU A 380 -84.37 125.68 -86.93
CA LEU A 380 -83.47 125.60 -85.77
C LEU A 380 -84.24 125.64 -84.44
N ALA A 381 -85.27 126.50 -84.35
CA ALA A 381 -86.14 126.58 -83.17
C ALA A 381 -86.98 125.30 -82.93
N ALA A 382 -87.38 124.59 -84.00
CA ALA A 382 -88.05 123.30 -83.87
C ALA A 382 -87.10 122.20 -83.33
N LEU A 383 -85.84 122.18 -83.79
CA LEU A 383 -84.87 121.16 -83.38
C LEU A 383 -84.40 121.34 -81.92
N THR A 384 -84.20 122.58 -81.46
CA THR A 384 -83.84 122.84 -80.04
C THR A 384 -84.99 122.46 -79.10
N ALA A 385 -86.24 122.75 -79.47
CA ALA A 385 -87.42 122.31 -78.73
C ALA A 385 -87.62 120.78 -78.69
N LYS A 386 -86.90 120.01 -79.53
CA LYS A 386 -86.83 118.54 -79.48
C LYS A 386 -85.76 118.04 -78.51
N LEU A 387 -84.60 118.70 -78.45
CA LEU A 387 -83.50 118.34 -77.53
C LEU A 387 -83.78 118.76 -76.07
N GLU A 388 -84.48 119.87 -75.84
CA GLU A 388 -84.78 120.39 -74.49
C GLU A 388 -85.95 119.70 -73.79
N GLY A 389 -86.72 118.86 -74.50
CA GLY A 389 -87.91 118.20 -73.96
C GLY A 389 -89.05 119.16 -73.59
N SER A 390 -89.98 118.68 -72.77
CA SER A 390 -91.26 119.36 -72.47
C SER A 390 -91.14 120.70 -71.71
N GLY A 391 -89.96 121.04 -71.19
CA GLY A 391 -89.70 122.29 -70.48
C GLY A 391 -89.40 123.51 -71.36
N SER A 392 -89.17 123.33 -72.66
CA SER A 392 -88.65 124.40 -73.53
C SER A 392 -89.56 125.63 -73.63
N PRO A 393 -89.05 126.86 -73.35
CA PRO A 393 -89.81 128.11 -73.51
C PRO A 393 -90.33 128.34 -74.94
N VAL A 394 -89.70 127.73 -75.94
CA VAL A 394 -90.06 127.87 -77.36
C VAL A 394 -91.50 127.42 -77.62
N ARG A 395 -91.98 126.35 -76.95
CA ARG A 395 -93.38 125.90 -77.09
C ARG A 395 -94.38 126.93 -76.53
N LYS A 396 -94.03 127.67 -75.46
CA LYS A 396 -94.89 128.74 -74.91
C LYS A 396 -94.95 129.95 -75.83
N LEU A 397 -93.81 130.43 -76.31
CA LEU A 397 -93.75 131.60 -77.20
C LEU A 397 -94.45 131.34 -78.55
N VAL A 398 -94.38 130.11 -79.07
CA VAL A 398 -95.10 129.71 -80.29
C VAL A 398 -96.61 129.61 -80.08
N ALA A 399 -97.12 129.58 -78.84
CA ALA A 399 -98.55 129.61 -78.54
C ALA A 399 -99.13 131.03 -78.42
N ASP A 400 -98.35 131.98 -77.91
CA ASP A 400 -98.83 133.33 -77.55
C ASP A 400 -98.85 134.35 -78.72
N ASP A 401 -98.09 134.15 -79.80
CA ASP A 401 -98.04 135.12 -80.91
C ASP A 401 -98.56 134.53 -82.25
N ALA A 402 -99.51 135.25 -82.87
CA ALA A 402 -100.49 134.66 -83.79
C ALA A 402 -100.50 135.25 -85.21
N THR A 403 -99.61 136.19 -85.54
CA THR A 403 -99.67 136.97 -86.80
C THR A 403 -98.37 137.02 -87.62
N GLY A 404 -97.35 136.24 -87.25
CA GLY A 404 -96.10 136.10 -88.02
C GLY A 404 -95.86 134.68 -88.54
N GLY A 405 -95.53 134.53 -89.83
CA GLY A 405 -95.41 133.23 -90.51
C GLY A 405 -94.34 132.26 -89.96
N LEU A 406 -93.48 132.71 -89.05
CA LEU A 406 -92.46 131.90 -88.39
C LEU A 406 -93.05 130.90 -87.39
N ALA A 407 -93.95 131.36 -86.50
CA ALA A 407 -94.49 130.56 -85.40
C ALA A 407 -95.34 129.38 -85.90
N ALA A 408 -96.12 129.61 -86.97
CA ALA A 408 -96.89 128.56 -87.63
C ALA A 408 -96.01 127.43 -88.20
N ARG A 409 -94.85 127.76 -88.77
CA ARG A 409 -93.93 126.79 -89.37
C ARG A 409 -93.19 125.94 -88.32
N ILE A 410 -92.83 126.52 -87.18
CA ILE A 410 -92.18 125.79 -86.06
C ILE A 410 -93.12 124.68 -85.52
N ARG A 411 -94.42 124.98 -85.41
CA ARG A 411 -95.41 124.09 -84.80
C ARG A 411 -95.61 122.76 -85.56
N VAL A 412 -95.39 122.74 -86.87
CA VAL A 412 -95.57 121.55 -87.74
C VAL A 412 -94.43 120.53 -87.60
N LEU A 413 -93.22 120.96 -87.22
CA LEU A 413 -92.02 120.12 -87.17
C LEU A 413 -91.81 119.34 -85.86
N LEU A 414 -92.67 119.55 -84.85
CA LEU A 414 -92.45 119.08 -83.47
C LEU A 414 -93.23 117.82 -83.08
N ASP A 415 -93.96 117.22 -84.03
CA ASP A 415 -95.04 116.23 -83.77
C ASP A 415 -94.76 114.83 -84.36
N GLN A 416 -93.54 114.53 -84.83
CA GLN A 416 -93.27 113.39 -85.74
C GLN A 416 -92.36 112.24 -85.23
N ASP A 417 -91.76 112.27 -84.02
CA ASP A 417 -90.73 111.28 -83.62
C ASP A 417 -90.78 110.88 -82.11
N GLN A 418 -91.40 109.75 -81.70
CA GLN A 418 -91.59 109.45 -80.26
C GLN A 418 -91.55 107.97 -79.76
N ASP A 419 -91.07 106.97 -80.51
CA ASP A 419 -91.73 105.64 -80.45
C ASP A 419 -91.00 104.34 -79.94
N GLN A 420 -89.67 104.22 -79.75
CA GLN A 420 -89.00 102.89 -80.03
C GLN A 420 -88.11 102.09 -79.02
N ASP A 421 -87.47 102.64 -77.97
CA ASP A 421 -86.36 101.96 -77.24
C ASP A 421 -86.74 100.93 -76.12
N GLU A 422 -87.53 99.87 -76.39
CA GLU A 422 -87.83 98.77 -75.42
C GLU A 422 -87.31 97.36 -75.84
N ASP A 423 -87.15 96.44 -74.85
CA ASP A 423 -86.98 94.94 -74.89
C ASP A 423 -85.60 94.19 -74.70
N ALA A 424 -85.69 93.03 -73.98
CA ALA A 424 -84.75 91.87 -73.77
C ALA A 424 -83.59 91.92 -72.69
N ALA A 425 -83.26 90.94 -71.78
CA ALA A 425 -83.63 89.53 -71.41
C ALA A 425 -82.72 88.36 -71.95
N HIS A 426 -82.32 87.23 -71.28
CA HIS A 426 -82.38 86.72 -69.87
C HIS A 426 -81.53 85.40 -69.61
N GLU A 427 -81.51 84.85 -68.35
CA GLU A 427 -81.22 83.44 -67.85
C GLU A 427 -79.79 82.76 -67.70
N ALA A 428 -79.67 81.88 -66.65
CA ALA A 428 -78.68 80.75 -66.36
C ALA A 428 -77.25 81.02 -65.73
N GLU A 429 -76.46 80.15 -65.03
CA GLU A 429 -76.63 78.87 -64.23
C GLU A 429 -75.40 78.44 -63.30
N LEU A 430 -75.55 77.35 -62.48
CA LEU A 430 -74.60 76.31 -61.92
C LEU A 430 -73.45 76.49 -60.84
N SER A 431 -73.54 75.66 -59.75
CA SER A 431 -72.50 74.79 -59.07
C SER A 431 -71.82 75.11 -57.67
N ALA A 432 -71.82 74.13 -56.71
CA ALA A 432 -71.06 74.08 -55.41
C ALA A 432 -71.06 72.67 -54.68
N PRO A 433 -70.21 72.36 -53.63
CA PRO A 433 -69.80 70.98 -53.18
C PRO A 433 -70.04 70.58 -51.67
N ASP A 434 -69.68 69.34 -51.20
CA ASP A 434 -68.80 69.01 -50.00
C ASP A 434 -68.55 67.49 -49.60
N ALA A 435 -67.42 67.22 -48.91
CA ALA A 435 -66.96 66.25 -47.85
C ALA A 435 -67.06 64.67 -47.80
N SER A 436 -65.86 64.04 -47.63
CA SER A 436 -65.40 63.01 -46.62
C SER A 436 -65.78 61.49 -46.65
N ALA A 437 -64.75 60.60 -46.56
CA ALA A 437 -64.85 59.13 -46.33
C ALA A 437 -63.57 58.48 -45.69
N ALA A 438 -63.69 57.24 -45.15
CA ALA A 438 -62.65 56.40 -44.46
C ALA A 438 -61.83 55.48 -45.44
N PRO A 439 -61.08 54.36 -45.13
CA PRO A 439 -61.20 53.35 -44.03
C PRO A 439 -59.87 52.65 -43.51
N ALA A 440 -59.96 51.42 -42.96
CA ALA A 440 -58.93 50.51 -42.36
C ALA A 440 -58.22 49.57 -43.41
N PRO A 441 -57.55 48.38 -43.15
CA PRO A 441 -57.44 47.50 -41.95
C PRO A 441 -56.09 46.71 -41.69
N GLU A 442 -56.19 45.68 -40.80
CA GLU A 442 -55.35 44.48 -40.44
C GLU A 442 -54.66 43.65 -41.58
N PRO A 443 -53.85 42.54 -41.38
CA PRO A 443 -53.92 41.48 -40.32
C PRO A 443 -52.65 40.63 -39.89
N ALA A 444 -52.87 39.62 -39.01
CA ALA A 444 -52.21 38.28 -38.90
C ALA A 444 -50.72 38.18 -38.41
N ALA A 445 -50.14 37.07 -37.88
CA ALA A 445 -50.54 35.76 -37.30
C ALA A 445 -49.23 35.00 -36.85
N ALA A 446 -49.13 33.91 -36.06
CA ALA A 446 -49.94 33.23 -35.01
C ALA A 446 -49.09 32.05 -34.38
N SER A 447 -49.72 31.10 -33.66
CA SER A 447 -49.16 29.86 -33.02
C SER A 447 -48.54 30.02 -31.61
N LYS A 448 -49.08 29.46 -30.50
CA LYS A 448 -49.33 28.03 -30.11
C LYS A 448 -48.01 27.24 -29.93
N ARG A 449 -47.78 26.41 -28.88
CA ARG A 449 -48.73 25.68 -27.99
C ARG A 449 -48.03 25.04 -26.75
N SER A 450 -48.80 24.75 -25.68
CA SER A 450 -48.66 23.66 -24.65
C SER A 450 -47.31 23.43 -23.89
N ALA A 451 -47.19 23.29 -22.55
CA ALA A 451 -47.99 22.74 -21.43
C ALA A 451 -47.52 21.35 -20.92
N SER A 452 -47.80 21.06 -19.63
CA SER A 452 -47.52 19.82 -18.84
C SER A 452 -46.11 19.77 -18.18
N LYS A 453 -45.92 19.89 -16.84
CA LYS A 453 -46.48 19.23 -15.63
C LYS A 453 -45.72 17.95 -15.23
N ARG A 454 -45.00 18.02 -14.10
CA ARG A 454 -45.04 17.12 -12.91
C ARG A 454 -43.84 17.40 -11.99
N GLY A 455 -44.09 17.52 -10.69
CA GLY A 455 -43.07 17.27 -9.68
C GLY A 455 -43.34 15.93 -8.98
N ARG A 456 -42.31 15.36 -8.35
CA ARG A 456 -42.45 14.57 -7.11
C ARG A 456 -41.08 14.44 -6.44
N ALA A 457 -41.05 14.56 -5.12
CA ALA A 457 -39.87 14.26 -4.30
C ALA A 457 -39.60 12.75 -4.24
N VAL A 458 -38.42 12.37 -3.75
CA VAL A 458 -38.21 11.37 -2.69
C VAL A 458 -36.77 11.53 -2.19
N ALA A 459 -36.59 11.50 -0.88
CA ALA A 459 -35.26 11.47 -0.24
C ALA A 459 -34.77 10.01 -0.13
N GLY A 460 -33.45 9.84 -0.16
CA GLY A 460 -32.72 8.64 0.22
C GLY A 460 -31.44 9.07 0.94
#